data_AF-A0A3B9AD48-F1
#
_entry.id   AF-A0A3B9AD48-F1
#
_cell.length_a   1.000
_cell.length_b   1.000
_cell.length_c   1.000
_cell.angle_alpha   90.00
_cell.angle_beta   90.00
_cell.angle_gamma   90.00
#
_symmetry.space_group_name_H-M   'P 1'
#
loop_
_entity.id
_entity.type
_entity.pdbx_description
1 polymer ?
#
loop_
_entity_poly.entity_id
_entity_poly.type
_entity_poly.pdbx_seq_one_letter_code
_entity_poly.pdbx_strand_id
1 'polypeptide(L)'
;MESRNNNKLDSGYVVNAVQDVPDLRDWCFEPSLRKLHLKIDPPDKLDILDQKQEGACTGFGLAAVINLLNQQRNNNTRVSPRMLYEMAKRHDKWPGENYAGSSCRGAIRGWYNMGVCSDDDWKYLPKRPGFLTAERAKAARQNTVGAYYRVQARIADFHAAINEAGALFCSAKTHAGWQRPHRSTGMIPFDKTPLGGHAFAIVGYDDKAFWVQNSWGRGWGIQNRPGREGLARWSYEDWHENLMDAWVFSLALSTPQIWHLPDNRERNRSGLAKKPSPPRSEIAGHFVHVDDGRYHTQGTYWSDAEDIRTTAKNLAKSKKDRYQHLLLYAHGGLNSPKASARRIAAMKQTFKDNGIYPFHFMYDTGILEELKDIIFKREK
;
A
#
# COMPACT_ATOMS: atom_id res chain seq x y z
N MET A 1 21.05 -19.34 -19.23
CA MET A 1 19.70 -19.68 -19.72
C MET A 1 18.70 -18.83 -18.95
N GLU A 2 18.26 -17.74 -19.55
CA GLU A 2 17.31 -16.80 -18.94
C GLU A 2 15.94 -17.49 -18.75
N SER A 3 15.49 -17.64 -17.50
CA SER A 3 14.11 -18.03 -17.23
C SER A 3 13.20 -16.90 -17.69
N ARG A 4 12.49 -17.10 -18.81
CA ARG A 4 11.41 -16.21 -19.23
C ARG A 4 10.43 -16.08 -18.05
N ASN A 5 10.34 -14.89 -17.48
CA ASN A 5 9.48 -14.56 -16.36
C ASN A 5 8.02 -14.58 -16.86
N ASN A 6 7.40 -15.76 -16.88
CA ASN A 6 6.13 -16.06 -17.55
C ASN A 6 4.90 -15.63 -16.72
N ASN A 7 4.96 -14.46 -16.09
CA ASN A 7 3.91 -13.94 -15.19
C ASN A 7 2.72 -13.33 -15.95
N LYS A 8 2.62 -13.53 -17.27
CA LYS A 8 1.52 -13.01 -18.09
C LYS A 8 0.64 -14.17 -18.55
N LEU A 9 -0.63 -14.09 -18.22
CA LEU A 9 -1.65 -15.09 -18.57
C LEU A 9 -2.06 -14.99 -20.04
N ASP A 10 -2.69 -16.04 -20.57
CA ASP A 10 -3.24 -16.05 -21.95
C ASP A 10 -4.30 -14.97 -22.15
N SER A 11 -5.05 -14.67 -21.07
CA SER A 11 -6.01 -13.58 -20.98
C SER A 11 -5.37 -12.17 -20.95
N GLY A 12 -4.04 -12.10 -20.86
CA GLY A 12 -3.26 -10.86 -20.86
C GLY A 12 -3.01 -10.25 -19.48
N TYR A 13 -3.65 -10.76 -18.42
CA TYR A 13 -3.41 -10.33 -17.03
C TYR A 13 -2.00 -10.67 -16.56
N VAL A 14 -1.46 -9.87 -15.64
CA VAL A 14 -0.12 -10.08 -15.06
C VAL A 14 -0.24 -10.46 -13.59
N VAL A 15 0.37 -11.60 -13.22
CA VAL A 15 0.39 -12.18 -11.87
C VAL A 15 1.83 -12.22 -11.35
N ASN A 16 2.22 -11.16 -10.65
CA ASN A 16 3.59 -10.97 -10.18
C ASN A 16 3.66 -10.43 -8.74
N ALA A 17 2.64 -10.70 -7.92
CA ALA A 17 2.72 -10.43 -6.49
C ALA A 17 3.84 -11.28 -5.87
N VAL A 18 4.55 -10.69 -4.91
CA VAL A 18 5.64 -11.37 -4.19
C VAL A 18 5.21 -11.62 -2.75
N GLN A 19 5.65 -12.74 -2.18
CA GLN A 19 5.36 -13.07 -0.79
C GLN A 19 6.05 -12.09 0.15
N ASP A 20 5.37 -11.69 1.21
CA ASP A 20 5.94 -10.82 2.23
C ASP A 20 7.13 -11.51 2.93
N VAL A 21 8.28 -10.84 2.98
CA VAL A 21 9.41 -11.29 3.83
C VAL A 21 8.96 -11.27 5.30
N PRO A 22 9.21 -12.30 6.13
CA PRO A 22 8.83 -12.28 7.54
C PRO A 22 9.36 -11.03 8.29
N ASP A 23 8.51 -10.37 9.07
CA ASP A 23 8.86 -9.19 9.88
C ASP A 23 8.25 -9.37 11.28
N LEU A 24 9.09 -9.54 12.31
CA LEU A 24 8.67 -9.78 13.70
C LEU A 24 7.90 -8.61 14.32
N ARG A 25 7.84 -7.46 13.64
CA ARG A 25 7.09 -6.28 14.06
C ARG A 25 5.68 -6.24 13.49
N ASP A 26 5.32 -7.18 12.63
CA ASP A 26 3.94 -7.31 12.17
C ASP A 26 3.07 -7.80 13.32
N TRP A 27 1.97 -7.10 13.57
CA TRP A 27 1.06 -7.46 14.65
C TRP A 27 0.16 -8.58 14.13
N CYS A 28 0.12 -9.70 14.84
CA CYS A 28 -0.79 -10.79 14.53
C CYS A 28 -2.24 -10.39 14.86
N PHE A 29 -3.17 -10.81 14.03
CA PHE A 29 -4.59 -10.72 14.34
C PHE A 29 -4.94 -11.70 15.46
N GLU A 30 -5.62 -11.21 16.49
CA GLU A 30 -6.11 -12.01 17.61
C GLU A 30 -7.64 -11.95 17.65
N PRO A 31 -8.35 -13.07 17.41
CA PRO A 31 -9.81 -13.10 17.38
C PRO A 31 -10.47 -12.70 18.71
N SER A 32 -11.60 -11.97 18.63
CA SER A 32 -12.41 -11.48 19.76
C SER A 32 -13.28 -12.53 20.47
N LEU A 33 -13.17 -13.82 20.10
CA LEU A 33 -14.00 -14.95 20.57
C LEU A 33 -15.52 -14.79 20.34
N ARG A 34 -15.95 -13.83 19.52
CA ARG A 34 -17.36 -13.69 19.14
C ARG A 34 -17.88 -14.95 18.44
N LYS A 35 -19.18 -15.19 18.55
CA LYS A 35 -19.85 -16.25 17.78
C LYS A 35 -19.68 -15.97 16.28
N LEU A 36 -19.18 -16.98 15.55
CA LEU A 36 -18.99 -16.91 14.10
C LEU A 36 -20.25 -17.36 13.36
N HIS A 37 -20.53 -16.73 12.22
CA HIS A 37 -21.54 -17.22 11.29
C HIS A 37 -21.06 -18.52 10.62
N LEU A 38 -21.97 -19.45 10.29
CA LEU A 38 -21.59 -20.69 9.58
C LEU A 38 -21.19 -20.42 8.12
N LYS A 39 -21.70 -19.33 7.55
CA LYS A 39 -21.40 -18.84 6.21
C LYS A 39 -21.52 -17.33 6.19
N ILE A 40 -20.74 -16.68 5.34
CA ILE A 40 -20.84 -15.26 5.01
C ILE A 40 -20.85 -15.15 3.49
N ASP A 41 -22.01 -14.85 2.92
CA ASP A 41 -22.16 -14.58 1.50
C ASP A 41 -21.59 -13.19 1.16
N PRO A 42 -20.96 -13.01 -0.02
CA PRO A 42 -20.45 -11.71 -0.43
C PRO A 42 -21.62 -10.71 -0.60
N PRO A 43 -21.40 -9.42 -0.35
CA PRO A 43 -22.39 -8.38 -0.65
C PRO A 43 -22.77 -8.38 -2.14
N ASP A 44 -24.02 -8.01 -2.44
CA ASP A 44 -24.52 -8.02 -3.82
C ASP A 44 -23.96 -6.89 -4.70
N LYS A 45 -23.43 -5.82 -4.07
CA LYS A 45 -22.96 -4.59 -4.74
C LYS A 45 -21.48 -4.34 -4.52
N LEU A 46 -20.64 -5.31 -4.84
CA LEU A 46 -19.19 -5.14 -4.81
C LEU A 46 -18.69 -4.30 -6.01
N ASP A 47 -17.71 -3.44 -5.73
CA ASP A 47 -16.98 -2.69 -6.76
C ASP A 47 -15.98 -3.61 -7.47
N ILE A 48 -16.43 -4.32 -8.50
CA ILE A 48 -15.57 -5.19 -9.31
C ILE A 48 -14.56 -4.36 -10.10
N LEU A 49 -13.28 -4.71 -9.96
CA LEU A 49 -12.15 -3.98 -10.53
C LEU A 49 -11.47 -4.77 -11.65
N ASP A 50 -10.67 -4.09 -12.47
CA ASP A 50 -9.96 -4.69 -13.59
C ASP A 50 -8.57 -4.05 -13.76
N GLN A 51 -7.53 -4.82 -13.44
CA GLN A 51 -6.12 -4.40 -13.53
C GLN A 51 -5.55 -4.42 -14.95
N LYS A 52 -6.31 -4.94 -15.93
CA LYS A 52 -5.88 -5.10 -17.32
C LYS A 52 -4.51 -5.80 -17.41
N GLN A 53 -3.62 -5.30 -18.26
CA GLN A 53 -2.33 -5.96 -18.58
C GLN A 53 -1.16 -5.40 -17.77
N GLU A 54 -1.40 -4.93 -16.54
CA GLU A 54 -0.37 -4.39 -15.65
C GLU A 54 -0.29 -5.23 -14.37
N GLY A 55 0.93 -5.41 -13.84
CA GLY A 55 1.19 -6.12 -12.58
C GLY A 55 0.79 -5.32 -11.35
N ALA A 56 -0.44 -4.80 -11.34
CA ALA A 56 -0.96 -3.89 -10.32
C ALA A 56 -1.84 -4.59 -9.27
N CYS A 57 -1.88 -5.93 -9.26
CA CYS A 57 -2.78 -6.74 -8.43
C CYS A 57 -2.79 -6.34 -6.94
N THR A 58 -1.64 -6.00 -6.34
CA THR A 58 -1.61 -5.59 -4.92
C THR A 58 -2.38 -4.29 -4.66
N GLY A 59 -2.28 -3.30 -5.55
CA GLY A 59 -3.07 -2.06 -5.45
C GLY A 59 -4.57 -2.31 -5.67
N PHE A 60 -4.91 -3.25 -6.56
CA PHE A 60 -6.29 -3.61 -6.86
C PHE A 60 -6.96 -4.46 -5.76
N GLY A 61 -6.27 -5.48 -5.25
CA GLY A 61 -6.76 -6.30 -4.14
C GLY A 61 -6.98 -5.47 -2.89
N LEU A 62 -6.05 -4.56 -2.57
CA LEU A 62 -6.20 -3.65 -1.44
C LEU A 62 -7.35 -2.65 -1.67
N ALA A 63 -7.51 -2.11 -2.89
CA ALA A 63 -8.64 -1.25 -3.24
C ALA A 63 -9.98 -1.96 -3.05
N ALA A 64 -10.09 -3.23 -3.44
CA ALA A 64 -11.32 -4.01 -3.27
C ALA A 64 -11.72 -4.12 -1.78
N VAL A 65 -10.76 -4.39 -0.89
CA VAL A 65 -11.01 -4.42 0.56
C VAL A 65 -11.42 -3.05 1.08
N ILE A 66 -10.68 -1.99 0.73
CA ILE A 66 -10.99 -0.63 1.21
C ILE A 66 -12.37 -0.17 0.72
N ASN A 67 -12.75 -0.47 -0.53
CA ASN A 67 -14.07 -0.15 -1.06
C ASN A 67 -15.17 -0.86 -0.29
N LEU A 68 -15.02 -2.16 -0.01
CA LEU A 68 -15.98 -2.91 0.81
C LEU A 68 -16.10 -2.34 2.23
N LEU A 69 -14.98 -2.04 2.88
CA LEU A 69 -14.99 -1.40 4.20
C LEU A 69 -15.65 -0.01 4.18
N ASN A 70 -15.45 0.75 3.10
CA ASN A 70 -16.13 2.02 2.87
C ASN A 70 -17.65 1.84 2.74
N GLN A 71 -18.09 0.88 1.93
CA GLN A 71 -19.51 0.56 1.77
C GLN A 71 -20.16 0.16 3.11
N GLN A 72 -19.48 -0.65 3.93
CA GLN A 72 -19.97 -1.07 5.25
C GLN A 72 -20.17 0.08 6.23
N ARG A 73 -19.42 1.18 6.09
CA ARG A 73 -19.60 2.42 6.87
C ARG A 73 -20.46 3.48 6.17
N ASN A 74 -21.25 3.08 5.16
CA ASN A 74 -22.10 3.96 4.35
C ASN A 74 -21.34 5.09 3.63
N ASN A 75 -20.10 4.83 3.24
CA ASN A 75 -19.28 5.73 2.44
C ASN A 75 -19.15 5.17 1.01
N ASN A 76 -19.66 5.90 0.02
CA ASN A 76 -19.63 5.49 -1.39
C ASN A 76 -18.31 5.84 -2.10
N THR A 77 -17.27 6.24 -1.35
CA THR A 77 -15.97 6.58 -1.92
C THR A 77 -15.27 5.33 -2.45
N ARG A 78 -15.16 5.23 -3.77
CA ARG A 78 -14.31 4.26 -4.44
C ARG A 78 -12.87 4.76 -4.51
N VAL A 79 -11.93 4.04 -3.92
CA VAL A 79 -10.52 4.45 -3.82
C VAL A 79 -9.73 4.11 -5.08
N SER A 80 -8.65 4.86 -5.33
CA SER A 80 -7.79 4.69 -6.49
C SER A 80 -6.87 3.46 -6.34
N PRO A 81 -7.06 2.37 -7.12
CA PRO A 81 -6.08 1.29 -7.18
C PRO A 81 -4.75 1.74 -7.80
N ARG A 82 -4.78 2.77 -8.67
CA ARG A 82 -3.57 3.37 -9.24
C ARG A 82 -2.71 4.00 -8.15
N MET A 83 -3.29 4.81 -7.26
CA MET A 83 -2.52 5.40 -6.16
C MET A 83 -1.94 4.32 -5.26
N LEU A 84 -2.73 3.32 -4.87
CA LEU A 84 -2.26 2.23 -4.02
C LEU A 84 -1.07 1.48 -4.65
N TYR A 85 -1.15 1.15 -5.94
CA TYR A 85 -0.06 0.49 -6.65
C TYR A 85 1.20 1.37 -6.77
N GLU A 86 1.05 2.65 -7.09
CA GLU A 86 2.19 3.57 -7.20
C GLU A 86 2.85 3.85 -5.85
N MET A 87 2.10 3.83 -4.75
CA MET A 87 2.66 3.93 -3.41
C MET A 87 3.28 2.60 -2.98
N ALA A 88 2.69 1.45 -3.35
CA ALA A 88 3.26 0.13 -3.07
C ALA A 88 4.68 0.01 -3.62
N LYS A 89 4.90 0.36 -4.90
CA LYS A 89 6.23 0.34 -5.55
C LYS A 89 7.26 1.23 -4.84
N ARG A 90 6.84 2.36 -4.28
CA ARG A 90 7.75 3.26 -3.54
C ARG A 90 8.13 2.70 -2.17
N HIS A 91 7.29 1.86 -1.59
CA HIS A 91 7.46 1.34 -0.22
C HIS A 91 7.91 -0.12 -0.15
N ASP A 92 7.95 -0.83 -1.28
CA ASP A 92 8.62 -2.13 -1.41
C ASP A 92 10.14 -1.94 -1.37
N LYS A 93 10.82 -2.73 -0.54
CA LYS A 93 12.26 -2.62 -0.30
C LYS A 93 13.03 -3.54 -1.24
N TRP A 94 13.06 -3.24 -2.54
CA TRP A 94 13.96 -3.93 -3.46
C TRP A 94 14.55 -2.92 -4.46
N PRO A 95 15.70 -2.31 -4.11
CA PRO A 95 16.46 -1.46 -5.02
C PRO A 95 17.02 -2.26 -6.19
N GLY A 96 17.02 -1.69 -7.39
CA GLY A 96 17.96 -2.05 -8.47
C GLY A 96 17.58 -3.23 -9.38
N GLU A 97 16.58 -4.02 -9.06
CA GLU A 97 16.09 -5.05 -9.97
C GLU A 97 14.84 -4.55 -10.70
N ASN A 98 14.73 -4.83 -12.00
CA ASN A 98 13.59 -4.48 -12.84
C ASN A 98 12.33 -5.27 -12.44
N TYR A 99 11.86 -5.11 -11.21
CA TYR A 99 10.70 -5.78 -10.66
C TYR A 99 9.43 -5.05 -11.08
N ALA A 100 8.58 -5.74 -11.85
CA ALA A 100 7.25 -5.26 -12.19
C ALA A 100 6.20 -5.52 -11.08
N GLY A 101 6.56 -6.29 -10.05
CA GLY A 101 5.68 -6.79 -8.99
C GLY A 101 5.74 -5.97 -7.70
N SER A 102 4.80 -6.21 -6.79
CA SER A 102 4.81 -5.65 -5.44
C SER A 102 4.25 -6.66 -4.42
N SER A 103 4.52 -6.45 -3.14
CA SER A 103 4.06 -7.27 -2.02
C SER A 103 2.80 -6.70 -1.34
N CYS A 104 2.09 -7.54 -0.58
CA CYS A 104 0.94 -7.09 0.22
C CYS A 104 1.39 -6.05 1.25
N ARG A 105 2.50 -6.29 1.95
CA ARG A 105 3.06 -5.34 2.91
C ARG A 105 3.53 -4.04 2.25
N GLY A 106 4.07 -4.09 1.05
CA GLY A 106 4.43 -2.89 0.27
C GLY A 106 3.22 -1.99 0.05
N ALA A 107 2.11 -2.57 -0.41
CA ALA A 107 0.85 -1.85 -0.59
C ALA A 107 0.29 -1.28 0.72
N ILE A 108 0.29 -2.08 1.80
CA ILE A 108 -0.16 -1.64 3.13
C ILE A 108 0.71 -0.50 3.65
N ARG A 109 2.05 -0.57 3.51
CA ARG A 109 2.95 0.50 3.93
C ARG A 109 2.74 1.78 3.12
N GLY A 110 2.51 1.66 1.81
CA GLY A 110 2.14 2.79 0.97
C GLY A 110 0.87 3.48 1.47
N TRP A 111 -0.18 2.69 1.72
CA TRP A 111 -1.45 3.19 2.25
C TRP A 111 -1.31 3.79 3.66
N TYR A 112 -0.57 3.14 4.56
CA TYR A 112 -0.31 3.63 5.92
C TYR A 112 0.36 4.99 5.93
N ASN A 113 1.34 5.22 5.07
CA ASN A 113 2.08 6.49 5.04
C ASN A 113 1.33 7.61 4.31
N MET A 114 0.51 7.27 3.31
CA MET A 114 0.00 8.24 2.34
C MET A 114 -1.52 8.39 2.34
N GLY A 115 -2.27 7.46 2.93
CA GLY A 115 -3.70 7.30 2.67
C GLY A 115 -3.98 6.88 1.23
N VAL A 116 -5.22 7.03 0.77
CA VAL A 116 -5.59 6.80 -0.64
C VAL A 116 -6.70 7.76 -1.08
N CYS A 117 -6.52 8.41 -2.24
CA CYS A 117 -7.55 9.29 -2.81
C CYS A 117 -8.63 8.50 -3.57
N SER A 118 -9.67 9.18 -4.05
CA SER A 118 -10.70 8.55 -4.87
C SER A 118 -10.13 8.09 -6.22
N ASP A 119 -10.77 7.11 -6.87
CA ASP A 119 -10.40 6.71 -8.24
C ASP A 119 -10.55 7.88 -9.23
N ASP A 120 -11.49 8.80 -9.01
CA ASP A 120 -11.65 9.97 -9.89
C ASP A 120 -10.46 10.94 -9.79
N ASP A 121 -9.89 11.12 -8.59
CA ASP A 121 -8.70 11.98 -8.38
C ASP A 121 -7.45 11.41 -9.07
N TRP A 122 -7.33 10.08 -9.11
CA TRP A 122 -6.21 9.39 -9.75
C TRP A 122 -6.65 8.09 -10.44
N LYS A 123 -7.29 8.26 -11.59
CA LYS A 123 -7.86 7.14 -12.34
C LYS A 123 -6.84 6.12 -12.79
N TYR A 124 -7.19 4.84 -12.69
CA TYR A 124 -6.42 3.79 -13.31
C TYR A 124 -6.57 3.79 -14.84
N LEU A 125 -5.47 4.06 -15.52
CA LEU A 125 -5.29 3.85 -16.95
C LEU A 125 -4.04 2.97 -17.13
N PRO A 126 -4.14 1.81 -17.84
CA PRO A 126 -3.00 0.91 -18.01
C PRO A 126 -1.79 1.63 -18.63
N LYS A 127 -0.60 1.34 -18.10
CA LYS A 127 0.68 1.92 -18.59
C LYS A 127 0.73 3.45 -18.59
N ARG A 128 -0.18 4.12 -17.87
CA ARG A 128 -0.15 5.56 -17.64
C ARG A 128 0.07 5.80 -16.14
N PRO A 129 1.32 5.66 -15.66
CA PRO A 129 1.64 6.05 -14.31
C PRO A 129 1.40 7.55 -14.13
N GLY A 130 1.19 7.98 -12.90
CA GLY A 130 1.04 9.39 -12.56
C GLY A 130 1.89 9.75 -11.35
N PHE A 131 1.70 10.96 -10.84
CA PHE A 131 2.41 11.47 -9.68
C PHE A 131 1.44 11.84 -8.56
N LEU A 132 1.95 11.81 -7.33
CA LEU A 132 1.20 12.23 -6.16
C LEU A 132 1.24 13.76 -6.07
N THR A 133 0.18 14.42 -6.54
CA THR A 133 0.04 15.89 -6.40
C THR A 133 -0.34 16.26 -4.95
N ALA A 134 -0.22 17.55 -4.62
CA ALA A 134 -0.63 18.06 -3.31
C ALA A 134 -2.14 17.85 -3.05
N GLU A 135 -2.98 18.00 -4.08
CA GLU A 135 -4.42 17.78 -4.01
C GLU A 135 -4.74 16.31 -3.74
N ARG A 136 -4.10 15.39 -4.48
CA ARG A 136 -4.22 13.94 -4.26
C ARG A 136 -3.77 13.54 -2.86
N ALA A 137 -2.63 14.06 -2.41
CA ALA A 137 -2.12 13.80 -1.06
C ALA A 137 -3.05 14.35 0.04
N LYS A 138 -3.74 15.46 -0.19
CA LYS A 138 -4.73 16.00 0.74
C LYS A 138 -6.00 15.16 0.75
N ALA A 139 -6.52 14.79 -0.42
CA ALA A 139 -7.69 13.93 -0.56
C ALA A 139 -7.46 12.55 0.07
N ALA A 140 -6.24 12.01 -0.09
CA ALA A 140 -5.86 10.71 0.42
C ALA A 140 -5.99 10.55 1.94
N ARG A 141 -5.89 11.67 2.69
CA ARG A 141 -6.05 11.69 4.15
C ARG A 141 -7.46 11.32 4.63
N GLN A 142 -8.46 11.35 3.74
CA GLN A 142 -9.83 10.97 4.08
C GLN A 142 -10.03 9.45 4.14
N ASN A 143 -9.10 8.66 3.57
CA ASN A 143 -9.12 7.20 3.61
C ASN A 143 -7.75 6.67 4.07
N THR A 144 -7.53 6.71 5.37
CA THR A 144 -6.33 6.16 6.01
C THR A 144 -6.67 4.87 6.75
N VAL A 145 -5.64 4.03 6.91
CA VAL A 145 -5.72 2.84 7.74
C VAL A 145 -5.80 3.26 9.22
N GLY A 146 -6.68 2.62 9.99
CA GLY A 146 -6.76 2.77 11.44
C GLY A 146 -5.87 1.75 12.13
N ALA A 147 -6.10 0.47 11.84
CA ALA A 147 -5.27 -0.63 12.30
C ALA A 147 -5.14 -1.69 11.20
N TYR A 148 -4.04 -2.44 11.21
CA TYR A 148 -3.80 -3.54 10.29
C TYR A 148 -3.07 -4.67 11.01
N TYR A 149 -3.49 -5.90 10.72
CA TYR A 149 -2.95 -7.09 11.38
C TYR A 149 -2.73 -8.21 10.38
N ARG A 150 -1.67 -8.99 10.58
CA ARG A 150 -1.40 -10.19 9.78
C ARG A 150 -2.25 -11.33 10.29
N VAL A 151 -2.97 -12.00 9.41
CA VAL A 151 -3.79 -13.16 9.75
C VAL A 151 -2.94 -14.42 9.59
N GLN A 152 -2.90 -15.27 10.62
CA GLN A 152 -2.15 -16.52 10.52
C GLN A 152 -2.84 -17.49 9.56
N ALA A 153 -2.08 -18.41 8.97
CA ALA A 153 -2.56 -19.44 8.04
C ALA A 153 -3.37 -20.54 8.76
N ARG A 154 -4.34 -20.14 9.59
CA ARG A 154 -5.29 -21.00 10.30
C ARG A 154 -6.67 -20.67 9.79
N ILE A 155 -7.42 -21.67 9.34
CA ILE A 155 -8.74 -21.45 8.73
C ILE A 155 -9.70 -20.72 9.68
N ALA A 156 -9.63 -21.04 10.99
CA ALA A 156 -10.42 -20.40 12.03
C ALA A 156 -10.13 -18.89 12.16
N ASP A 157 -8.88 -18.46 11.95
CA ASP A 157 -8.53 -17.03 11.99
C ASP A 157 -9.06 -16.29 10.78
N PHE A 158 -9.09 -16.93 9.60
CA PHE A 158 -9.72 -16.35 8.42
C PHE A 158 -11.23 -16.20 8.62
N HIS A 159 -11.91 -17.22 9.14
CA HIS A 159 -13.34 -17.10 9.47
C HIS A 159 -13.58 -15.99 10.50
N ALA A 160 -12.80 -15.93 11.58
CA ALA A 160 -12.91 -14.87 12.58
C ALA A 160 -12.65 -13.47 11.99
N ALA A 161 -11.59 -13.31 11.20
CA ALA A 161 -11.24 -12.03 10.55
C ALA A 161 -12.36 -11.54 9.61
N ILE A 162 -12.99 -12.43 8.82
CA ILE A 162 -14.13 -12.05 7.97
C ILE A 162 -15.34 -11.63 8.82
N ASN A 163 -15.59 -12.32 9.93
CA ASN A 163 -16.69 -11.93 10.83
C ASN A 163 -16.46 -10.54 11.46
N GLU A 164 -15.22 -10.25 11.86
CA GLU A 164 -14.87 -9.04 12.61
C GLU A 164 -14.67 -7.82 11.71
N ALA A 165 -13.95 -7.98 10.60
CA ALA A 165 -13.57 -6.89 9.73
C ALA A 165 -14.28 -6.92 8.37
N GLY A 166 -15.00 -8.00 8.04
CA GLY A 166 -15.78 -8.10 6.80
C GLY A 166 -14.99 -8.56 5.57
N ALA A 167 -13.66 -8.40 5.53
CA ALA A 167 -12.83 -8.85 4.42
C ALA A 167 -11.35 -9.03 4.79
N LEU A 168 -10.63 -9.81 3.99
CA LEU A 168 -9.16 -9.89 4.02
C LEU A 168 -8.56 -9.43 2.70
N PHE A 169 -7.39 -8.80 2.78
CA PHE A 169 -6.49 -8.64 1.64
C PHE A 169 -5.50 -9.81 1.65
N CYS A 170 -5.48 -10.56 0.55
CA CYS A 170 -4.79 -11.84 0.46
C CYS A 170 -3.90 -11.89 -0.77
N SER A 171 -2.80 -12.64 -0.71
CA SER A 171 -2.04 -13.10 -1.87
C SER A 171 -1.91 -14.61 -1.87
N ALA A 172 -1.77 -15.19 -3.07
CA ALA A 172 -1.61 -16.63 -3.26
C ALA A 172 -0.75 -16.95 -4.49
N LYS A 173 -0.13 -18.14 -4.49
CA LYS A 173 0.48 -18.74 -5.67
C LYS A 173 -0.64 -19.27 -6.57
N THR A 174 -0.95 -18.53 -7.63
CA THR A 174 -2.00 -18.93 -8.56
C THR A 174 -1.52 -20.00 -9.53
N HIS A 175 -2.47 -20.78 -10.03
CA HIS A 175 -2.28 -21.89 -10.96
C HIS A 175 -3.31 -21.84 -12.09
N ALA A 176 -3.14 -22.66 -13.13
CA ALA A 176 -3.94 -22.62 -14.37
C ALA A 176 -5.45 -22.66 -14.16
N GLY A 177 -5.91 -23.28 -13.06
CA GLY A 177 -7.29 -23.28 -12.59
C GLY A 177 -7.91 -21.90 -12.41
N TRP A 178 -7.13 -20.92 -11.96
CA TRP A 178 -7.58 -19.53 -11.77
C TRP A 178 -8.07 -18.88 -13.05
N GLN A 179 -7.62 -19.32 -14.22
CA GLN A 179 -8.09 -18.80 -15.51
C GLN A 179 -9.47 -19.34 -15.91
N ARG A 180 -9.94 -20.40 -15.26
CA ARG A 180 -11.14 -21.15 -15.65
C ARG A 180 -12.05 -21.53 -14.46
N PRO A 181 -12.42 -20.57 -13.60
CA PRO A 181 -13.42 -20.84 -12.56
C PRO A 181 -14.74 -21.31 -13.18
N HIS A 182 -15.43 -22.22 -12.50
CA HIS A 182 -16.69 -22.75 -12.99
C HIS A 182 -17.75 -21.64 -13.08
N ARG A 183 -18.37 -21.45 -14.25
CA ARG A 183 -19.22 -20.28 -14.52
C ARG A 183 -20.47 -20.18 -13.65
N SER A 184 -21.02 -21.28 -13.14
CA SER A 184 -22.21 -21.23 -12.26
C SER A 184 -21.90 -21.24 -10.76
N THR A 185 -20.94 -22.05 -10.32
CA THR A 185 -20.61 -22.25 -8.90
C THR A 185 -19.49 -21.33 -8.44
N GLY A 186 -18.67 -20.82 -9.37
CA GLY A 186 -17.49 -20.02 -9.08
C GLY A 186 -16.29 -20.84 -8.62
N MET A 187 -16.41 -22.16 -8.43
CA MET A 187 -15.31 -22.96 -7.91
C MET A 187 -14.11 -22.88 -8.85
N ILE A 188 -12.95 -22.50 -8.31
CA ILE A 188 -11.67 -22.54 -9.01
C ILE A 188 -11.22 -24.01 -9.01
N PRO A 189 -11.12 -24.68 -10.17
CA PRO A 189 -10.63 -26.05 -10.20
C PRO A 189 -9.14 -26.05 -9.86
N PHE A 190 -8.73 -26.87 -8.90
CA PHE A 190 -7.31 -27.01 -8.58
C PHE A 190 -6.53 -27.51 -9.81
N ASP A 191 -5.35 -26.94 -10.01
CA ASP A 191 -4.44 -27.30 -11.09
C ASP A 191 -3.00 -27.16 -10.59
N LYS A 192 -2.12 -28.09 -10.95
CA LYS A 192 -0.72 -28.05 -10.49
C LYS A 192 0.17 -27.12 -11.32
N THR A 193 -0.30 -26.64 -12.47
CA THR A 193 0.48 -25.75 -13.34
C THR A 193 0.55 -24.35 -12.74
N PRO A 194 1.70 -23.89 -12.24
CA PRO A 194 1.84 -22.58 -11.61
C PRO A 194 1.75 -21.46 -12.65
N LEU A 195 1.14 -20.33 -12.25
CA LEU A 195 1.05 -19.11 -13.07
C LEU A 195 1.86 -17.94 -12.49
N GLY A 196 1.92 -17.83 -11.17
CA GLY A 196 2.60 -16.74 -10.47
C GLY A 196 1.85 -16.27 -9.23
N GLY A 197 2.44 -15.32 -8.50
CA GLY A 197 1.80 -14.74 -7.32
C GLY A 197 0.72 -13.72 -7.70
N HIS A 198 -0.43 -13.74 -7.03
CA HIS A 198 -1.51 -12.80 -7.29
C HIS A 198 -2.14 -12.32 -5.98
N ALA A 199 -2.63 -11.07 -5.96
CA ALA A 199 -3.25 -10.45 -4.80
C ALA A 199 -4.70 -10.03 -5.07
N PHE A 200 -5.59 -10.28 -4.11
CA PHE A 200 -7.04 -10.17 -4.23
C PHE A 200 -7.70 -9.96 -2.87
N ALA A 201 -9.03 -9.83 -2.85
CA ALA A 201 -9.81 -9.75 -1.61
C ALA A 201 -10.57 -11.05 -1.34
N ILE A 202 -10.60 -11.48 -0.08
CA ILE A 202 -11.54 -12.49 0.42
C ILE A 202 -12.69 -11.76 1.10
N VAL A 203 -13.91 -12.03 0.65
CA VAL A 203 -15.12 -11.25 0.99
C VAL A 203 -16.25 -12.08 1.60
N GLY A 204 -15.96 -13.33 1.93
CA GLY A 204 -16.94 -14.28 2.47
C GLY A 204 -16.42 -15.70 2.50
N TYR A 205 -17.22 -16.62 3.01
CA TYR A 205 -16.94 -18.06 3.02
C TYR A 205 -18.22 -18.89 3.18
N ASP A 206 -18.11 -20.17 2.89
CA ASP A 206 -19.12 -21.19 3.19
C ASP A 206 -18.47 -22.44 3.81
N ASP A 207 -19.10 -23.61 3.70
CA ASP A 207 -18.57 -24.86 4.26
C ASP A 207 -17.39 -25.45 3.48
N LYS A 208 -17.08 -24.94 2.28
CA LYS A 208 -16.11 -25.53 1.35
C LYS A 208 -15.02 -24.58 0.88
N ALA A 209 -15.30 -23.28 0.86
CA ALA A 209 -14.45 -22.32 0.18
C ALA A 209 -14.52 -20.90 0.75
N PHE A 210 -13.52 -20.11 0.40
CA PHE A 210 -13.53 -18.66 0.52
C PHE A 210 -14.11 -18.02 -0.75
N TRP A 211 -14.93 -16.98 -0.57
CA TRP A 211 -15.36 -16.11 -1.67
C TRP A 211 -14.25 -15.11 -2.00
N VAL A 212 -13.74 -15.18 -3.21
CA VAL A 212 -12.68 -14.31 -3.73
C VAL A 212 -13.28 -13.26 -4.65
N GLN A 213 -13.03 -11.98 -4.36
CA GLN A 213 -13.19 -10.88 -5.30
C GLN A 213 -11.84 -10.62 -5.98
N ASN A 214 -11.78 -10.88 -7.29
CA ASN A 214 -10.58 -10.71 -8.08
C ASN A 214 -10.58 -9.37 -8.84
N SER A 215 -9.46 -9.03 -9.48
CA SER A 215 -9.23 -7.82 -10.25
C SER A 215 -9.11 -8.07 -11.76
N TRP A 216 -9.82 -9.07 -12.27
CA TRP A 216 -9.84 -9.45 -13.70
C TRP A 216 -11.18 -9.12 -14.38
N GLY A 217 -11.90 -8.12 -13.85
CA GLY A 217 -13.16 -7.64 -14.39
C GLY A 217 -14.34 -8.59 -14.18
N ARG A 218 -15.53 -8.13 -14.61
CA ARG A 218 -16.79 -8.87 -14.45
C ARG A 218 -16.88 -10.15 -15.28
N GLY A 219 -16.07 -10.28 -16.33
CA GLY A 219 -16.05 -11.48 -17.18
C GLY A 219 -15.36 -12.69 -16.53
N TRP A 220 -14.69 -12.49 -15.39
CA TRP A 220 -14.05 -13.57 -14.63
C TRP A 220 -14.98 -14.12 -13.54
N GLY A 221 -14.81 -15.39 -13.20
CA GLY A 221 -15.57 -16.02 -12.11
C GLY A 221 -16.97 -16.46 -12.52
N ILE A 222 -17.92 -16.32 -11.59
CA ILE A 222 -19.33 -16.63 -11.83
C ILE A 222 -19.90 -15.72 -12.93
N GLN A 223 -20.73 -16.29 -13.78
CA GLN A 223 -21.44 -15.62 -14.88
C GLN A 223 -22.93 -15.90 -14.78
N ASN A 224 -23.75 -15.02 -15.36
CA ASN A 224 -25.22 -15.14 -15.38
C ASN A 224 -25.88 -15.18 -13.99
N ARG A 225 -25.22 -14.61 -12.98
CA ARG A 225 -25.78 -14.43 -11.64
C ARG A 225 -25.49 -13.00 -11.17
N PRO A 226 -26.47 -12.09 -11.27
CA PRO A 226 -26.28 -10.69 -10.89
C PRO A 226 -25.72 -10.53 -9.49
N GLY A 227 -24.70 -9.68 -9.35
CA GLY A 227 -24.03 -9.41 -8.06
C GLY A 227 -22.99 -10.46 -7.67
N ARG A 228 -22.65 -11.38 -8.58
CA ARG A 228 -21.60 -12.40 -8.38
C ARG A 228 -20.53 -12.39 -9.48
N GLU A 229 -20.68 -11.55 -10.49
CA GLU A 229 -19.66 -11.37 -11.53
C GLU A 229 -18.34 -10.87 -10.93
N GLY A 230 -17.20 -11.36 -11.43
CA GLY A 230 -15.89 -11.03 -10.86
C GLY A 230 -15.56 -11.77 -9.56
N LEU A 231 -16.44 -12.66 -9.09
CA LEU A 231 -16.24 -13.49 -7.90
C LEU A 231 -16.04 -14.96 -8.25
N ALA A 232 -15.22 -15.64 -7.46
CA ALA A 232 -15.02 -17.09 -7.52
C ALA A 232 -14.90 -17.67 -6.10
N ARG A 233 -14.85 -18.99 -6.01
CA ARG A 233 -14.71 -19.74 -4.75
C ARG A 233 -13.38 -20.47 -4.78
N TRP A 234 -12.54 -20.17 -3.80
CA TRP A 234 -11.23 -20.79 -3.59
C TRP A 234 -11.35 -21.83 -2.49
N SER A 235 -11.18 -23.12 -2.83
CA SER A 235 -11.42 -24.21 -1.88
C SER A 235 -10.43 -24.16 -0.73
N TYR A 236 -10.79 -24.76 0.41
CA TYR A 236 -9.91 -24.78 1.58
C TYR A 236 -8.62 -25.58 1.37
N GLU A 237 -8.67 -26.63 0.55
CA GLU A 237 -7.49 -27.41 0.18
C GLU A 237 -6.53 -26.57 -0.66
N ASP A 238 -7.04 -25.91 -1.69
CA ASP A 238 -6.25 -25.01 -2.54
C ASP A 238 -5.70 -23.81 -1.72
N TRP A 239 -6.52 -23.23 -0.85
CA TRP A 239 -6.09 -22.20 0.09
C TRP A 239 -4.94 -22.66 0.98
N HIS A 240 -5.05 -23.85 1.55
CA HIS A 240 -4.04 -24.39 2.45
C HIS A 240 -2.67 -24.57 1.75
N GLU A 241 -2.68 -24.99 0.48
CA GLU A 241 -1.47 -25.21 -0.30
C GLU A 241 -0.85 -23.91 -0.84
N ASN A 242 -1.68 -22.94 -1.25
CA ASN A 242 -1.23 -21.83 -2.09
C ASN A 242 -1.23 -20.45 -1.42
N LEU A 243 -1.72 -20.31 -0.19
CA LEU A 243 -1.69 -19.04 0.55
C LEU A 243 -0.25 -18.48 0.68
N MET A 244 -0.09 -17.20 0.35
CA MET A 244 1.17 -16.46 0.57
C MET A 244 1.05 -15.56 1.79
N ASP A 245 0.10 -14.61 1.77
CA ASP A 245 -0.10 -13.61 2.82
C ASP A 245 -1.58 -13.29 3.00
N ALA A 246 -1.96 -12.93 4.22
CA ALA A 246 -3.29 -12.42 4.53
C ALA A 246 -3.26 -11.34 5.60
N TRP A 247 -4.04 -10.30 5.37
CA TRP A 247 -4.09 -9.09 6.19
C TRP A 247 -5.53 -8.64 6.40
N VAL A 248 -5.79 -8.12 7.59
CA VAL A 248 -7.08 -7.57 7.99
C VAL A 248 -6.92 -6.12 8.45
N PHE A 249 -7.96 -5.29 8.25
CA PHE A 249 -7.88 -3.86 8.50
C PHE A 249 -9.11 -3.31 9.23
N SER A 250 -8.87 -2.23 9.98
CA SER A 250 -9.89 -1.24 10.30
C SER A 250 -9.56 0.06 9.61
N LEU A 251 -10.55 0.74 9.04
CA LEU A 251 -10.38 2.11 8.54
C LEU A 251 -10.29 3.10 9.71
N ALA A 252 -9.48 4.14 9.56
CA ALA A 252 -9.50 5.26 10.48
C ALA A 252 -10.74 6.12 10.23
N LEU A 253 -11.24 6.75 11.29
CA LEU A 253 -12.19 7.84 11.17
C LEU A 253 -11.43 9.11 10.77
N SER A 254 -11.99 9.87 9.82
CA SER A 254 -11.39 11.13 9.42
C SER A 254 -11.56 12.15 10.55
N THR A 255 -10.44 12.68 11.06
CA THR A 255 -10.42 13.71 12.10
C THR A 255 -9.67 14.97 11.60
N PRO A 256 -10.19 15.67 10.58
CA PRO A 256 -9.52 16.83 9.98
C PRO A 256 -9.26 17.97 10.97
N GLN A 257 -10.10 18.07 12.01
CA GLN A 257 -10.04 19.10 13.05
C GLN A 257 -8.80 19.03 13.93
N ILE A 258 -8.16 17.86 14.06
CA ILE A 258 -6.92 17.72 14.83
C ILE A 258 -5.68 17.55 13.96
N TRP A 259 -5.84 17.49 12.63
CA TRP A 259 -4.74 17.17 11.72
C TRP A 259 -3.67 18.27 11.62
N HIS A 260 -4.05 19.53 11.87
CA HIS A 260 -3.12 20.67 11.87
C HIS A 260 -2.50 20.90 13.24
N LEU A 261 -2.94 20.16 14.27
CA LEU A 261 -2.39 20.27 15.60
C LEU A 261 -1.11 19.43 15.68
N PRO A 262 -0.03 19.97 16.28
CA PRO A 262 1.16 19.18 16.55
C PRO A 262 0.79 18.00 17.44
N ASP A 263 1.33 16.82 17.12
CA ASP A 263 1.00 15.60 17.83
C ASP A 263 1.46 15.71 19.29
N ASN A 264 0.51 15.73 20.23
CA ASN A 264 0.78 15.91 21.65
C ASN A 264 1.22 14.56 22.28
N ARG A 265 2.35 14.03 21.79
CA ARG A 265 2.91 12.71 22.13
C ARG A 265 3.61 12.67 23.50
N GLU A 266 3.42 13.67 24.35
CA GLU A 266 4.11 13.80 25.64
C GLU A 266 3.42 13.05 26.79
N ARG A 267 2.24 12.46 26.56
CA ARG A 267 1.42 11.92 27.66
C ARG A 267 1.98 10.71 28.42
N ASN A 268 3.05 10.04 27.97
CA ASN A 268 3.71 8.93 28.70
C ASN A 268 5.11 8.63 28.14
N ARG A 269 6.15 9.42 28.45
CA ARG A 269 7.53 9.11 28.02
C ARG A 269 8.51 9.20 29.18
N SER A 270 9.18 8.09 29.49
CA SER A 270 10.48 8.12 30.15
C SER A 270 11.50 8.79 29.21
N GLY A 271 12.46 9.55 29.76
CA GLY A 271 13.40 10.40 29.01
C GLY A 271 14.31 9.72 27.98
N LEU A 272 14.18 8.41 27.78
CA LEU A 272 14.99 7.58 26.87
C LEU A 272 14.31 7.26 25.52
N ALA A 273 13.02 7.55 25.33
CA ALA A 273 12.35 7.24 24.07
C ALA A 273 12.73 8.23 22.95
N LYS A 274 13.41 7.77 21.88
CA LYS A 274 13.70 8.59 20.67
C LYS A 274 12.42 9.23 20.13
N LYS A 275 12.42 10.56 19.90
CA LYS A 275 11.28 11.26 19.27
C LYS A 275 10.91 10.54 17.95
N PRO A 276 9.64 10.15 17.72
CA PRO A 276 9.22 9.58 16.45
C PRO A 276 9.49 10.56 15.31
N SER A 277 9.83 10.04 14.12
CA SER A 277 10.08 10.90 12.96
C SER A 277 8.77 11.40 12.36
N PRO A 278 8.74 12.62 11.79
CA PRO A 278 7.53 13.20 11.21
C PRO A 278 7.13 12.46 9.93
N PRO A 279 5.83 12.34 9.60
CA PRO A 279 5.41 11.78 8.31
C PRO A 279 5.91 12.64 7.14
N ARG A 280 6.19 12.01 5.99
CA ARG A 280 6.63 12.72 4.76
C ARG A 280 5.68 13.86 4.40
N SER A 281 4.38 13.65 4.56
CA SER A 281 3.33 14.63 4.23
C SER A 281 3.41 15.92 5.06
N GLU A 282 4.04 15.91 6.23
CA GLU A 282 4.27 17.10 7.05
C GLU A 282 5.40 17.98 6.50
N ILE A 283 6.41 17.37 5.88
CA ILE A 283 7.61 18.06 5.39
C ILE A 283 7.69 18.14 3.87
N ALA A 284 6.72 17.57 3.14
CA ALA A 284 6.64 17.63 1.69
C ALA A 284 6.67 19.09 1.19
N GLY A 285 7.45 19.32 0.13
CA GLY A 285 7.71 20.66 -0.41
C GLY A 285 8.87 21.41 0.27
N HIS A 286 9.49 20.82 1.30
CA HIS A 286 10.63 21.42 2.01
C HIS A 286 11.89 20.55 1.97
N PHE A 287 11.92 19.51 1.14
CA PHE A 287 13.11 18.68 0.97
C PHE A 287 13.24 18.09 -0.43
N VAL A 288 14.47 17.75 -0.78
CA VAL A 288 14.84 16.75 -1.79
C VAL A 288 15.70 15.69 -1.10
N HIS A 289 15.45 14.42 -1.41
CA HIS A 289 16.26 13.29 -0.99
C HIS A 289 17.05 12.78 -2.19
N VAL A 290 18.37 12.87 -2.07
CA VAL A 290 19.33 12.49 -3.10
C VAL A 290 20.21 11.38 -2.53
N ASP A 291 20.49 10.40 -3.36
CA ASP A 291 21.39 9.27 -3.10
C ASP A 291 22.22 9.02 -4.37
N ASP A 292 23.55 8.99 -4.22
CA ASP A 292 24.53 8.89 -5.33
C ASP A 292 24.21 9.77 -6.55
N GLY A 293 23.89 11.04 -6.30
CA GLY A 293 23.59 12.03 -7.33
C GLY A 293 22.26 11.81 -8.06
N ARG A 294 21.44 10.85 -7.63
CA ARG A 294 20.11 10.56 -8.18
C ARG A 294 19.03 10.80 -7.12
N TYR A 295 17.80 11.02 -7.58
CA TYR A 295 16.66 11.12 -6.68
C TYR A 295 16.42 9.79 -5.95
N HIS A 296 16.32 9.82 -4.63
CA HIS A 296 15.89 8.67 -3.85
C HIS A 296 14.36 8.53 -3.94
N THR A 297 13.90 7.71 -4.88
CA THR A 297 12.46 7.59 -5.23
C THR A 297 11.71 6.51 -4.44
N GLN A 298 12.39 5.81 -3.53
CA GLN A 298 11.83 4.76 -2.68
C GLN A 298 11.83 5.14 -1.19
N GLY A 299 11.26 4.29 -0.34
CA GLY A 299 11.27 4.44 1.11
C GLY A 299 10.30 5.50 1.64
N THR A 300 10.44 5.85 2.93
CA THR A 300 9.49 6.74 3.63
C THR A 300 9.59 8.20 3.18
N TYR A 301 10.81 8.69 2.94
CA TYR A 301 11.08 10.07 2.52
C TYR A 301 11.57 10.11 1.07
N TRP A 302 10.78 9.52 0.17
CA TRP A 302 11.07 9.58 -1.25
C TRP A 302 10.89 11.00 -1.79
N SER A 303 11.65 11.34 -2.83
CA SER A 303 11.43 12.55 -3.63
C SER A 303 11.78 12.30 -5.09
N ASP A 304 11.15 13.03 -6.01
CA ASP A 304 11.49 13.01 -7.44
C ASP A 304 11.55 14.43 -8.05
N ALA A 305 11.86 14.51 -9.34
CA ALA A 305 11.91 15.79 -10.05
C ALA A 305 10.57 16.53 -10.05
N GLU A 306 9.44 15.82 -9.98
CA GLU A 306 8.12 16.46 -9.97
C GLU A 306 7.79 17.08 -8.61
N ASP A 307 8.28 16.50 -7.50
CA ASP A 307 8.22 17.14 -6.18
C ASP A 307 8.93 18.50 -6.20
N ILE A 308 10.12 18.58 -6.82
CA ILE A 308 10.86 19.85 -6.95
C ILE A 308 10.10 20.84 -7.84
N ARG A 309 9.62 20.41 -9.02
CA ARG A 309 8.86 21.28 -9.92
C ARG A 309 7.58 21.80 -9.25
N THR A 310 6.87 20.95 -8.52
CA THR A 310 5.67 21.34 -7.78
C THR A 310 5.99 22.37 -6.71
N THR A 311 7.08 22.15 -5.96
CA THR A 311 7.56 23.11 -4.95
C THR A 311 7.90 24.45 -5.59
N ALA A 312 8.68 24.46 -6.67
CA ALA A 312 9.06 25.67 -7.39
C ALA A 312 7.84 26.42 -7.94
N LYS A 313 6.87 25.70 -8.54
CA LYS A 313 5.60 26.28 -9.01
C LYS A 313 4.80 26.91 -7.86
N ASN A 314 4.70 26.23 -6.71
CA ASN A 314 3.97 26.74 -5.54
C ASN A 314 4.65 27.97 -4.94
N LEU A 315 5.98 27.99 -4.91
CA LEU A 315 6.75 29.14 -4.47
C LEU A 315 6.56 30.34 -5.42
N ALA A 316 6.62 30.10 -6.74
CA ALA A 316 6.41 31.13 -7.75
C ALA A 316 4.99 31.72 -7.74
N LYS A 317 3.98 30.92 -7.37
CA LYS A 317 2.59 31.37 -7.20
C LYS A 317 2.30 32.05 -5.86
N SER A 318 3.22 31.95 -4.90
CA SER A 318 3.01 32.58 -3.59
C SER A 318 2.97 34.11 -3.73
N LYS A 319 2.25 34.80 -2.84
CA LYS A 319 2.21 36.27 -2.85
C LYS A 319 3.64 36.79 -2.85
N LYS A 320 3.93 37.79 -3.69
CA LYS A 320 5.29 38.31 -3.92
C LYS A 320 6.04 38.67 -2.63
N ASP A 321 5.28 39.03 -1.59
CA ASP A 321 5.79 39.48 -0.30
C ASP A 321 5.70 38.41 0.79
N ARG A 322 5.36 37.16 0.45
CA ARG A 322 5.24 36.07 1.43
C ARG A 322 6.60 35.53 1.87
N TYR A 323 7.53 35.39 0.94
CA TYR A 323 8.89 34.91 1.21
C TYR A 323 9.90 35.80 0.50
N GLN A 324 10.78 36.46 1.26
CA GLN A 324 11.83 37.34 0.76
C GLN A 324 13.13 36.57 0.48
N HIS A 325 13.31 35.42 1.13
CA HIS A 325 14.54 34.63 1.04
C HIS A 325 14.25 33.15 0.81
N LEU A 326 15.17 32.48 0.13
CA LEU A 326 15.21 31.02 -0.04
C LEU A 326 16.41 30.48 0.72
N LEU A 327 16.17 29.58 1.69
CA LEU A 327 17.23 28.85 2.37
C LEU A 327 17.39 27.48 1.71
N LEU A 328 18.58 27.22 1.19
CA LEU A 328 19.01 25.90 0.74
C LEU A 328 19.89 25.27 1.82
N TYR A 329 19.39 24.23 2.50
CA TYR A 329 20.10 23.62 3.63
C TYR A 329 20.50 22.18 3.32
N ALA A 330 21.79 21.95 3.06
CA ALA A 330 22.31 20.60 2.88
C ALA A 330 22.65 19.95 4.22
N HIS A 331 21.93 18.87 4.56
CA HIS A 331 22.29 18.07 5.73
C HIS A 331 23.60 17.32 5.44
N GLY A 332 24.58 17.39 6.35
CA GLY A 332 25.82 16.61 6.21
C GLY A 332 25.54 15.11 6.14
N GLY A 333 26.37 14.36 5.40
CA GLY A 333 26.13 12.96 5.03
C GLY A 333 25.90 11.98 6.19
N LEU A 334 26.47 12.24 7.37
CA LEU A 334 26.34 11.39 8.57
C LEU A 334 24.94 11.39 9.21
N ASN A 335 23.94 11.93 8.53
CA ASN A 335 22.60 12.10 9.05
C ASN A 335 21.62 11.12 8.41
N SER A 336 21.06 10.22 9.23
CA SER A 336 19.94 9.38 8.75
C SER A 336 18.78 10.22 8.20
N PRO A 337 18.05 9.74 7.19
CA PRO A 337 16.88 10.43 6.63
C PRO A 337 15.86 10.82 7.71
N LYS A 338 15.68 9.95 8.70
CA LYS A 338 14.81 10.18 9.88
C LYS A 338 15.27 11.34 10.75
N ALA A 339 16.57 11.60 10.87
CA ALA A 339 17.10 12.73 11.62
C ALA A 339 16.93 14.04 10.84
N SER A 340 17.19 14.01 9.53
CA SER A 340 16.96 15.15 8.64
C SER A 340 15.49 15.55 8.61
N ALA A 341 14.57 14.59 8.49
CA ALA A 341 13.13 14.82 8.56
C ALA A 341 12.70 15.54 9.86
N ARG A 342 13.24 15.14 11.02
CA ARG A 342 12.96 15.82 12.30
C ARG A 342 13.43 17.27 12.32
N ARG A 343 14.61 17.56 11.77
CA ARG A 343 15.12 18.93 11.66
C ARG A 343 14.26 19.78 10.74
N ILE A 344 13.88 19.24 9.57
CA ILE A 344 12.99 19.93 8.63
C ILE A 344 11.68 20.30 9.33
N ALA A 345 11.03 19.34 10.00
CA ALA A 345 9.79 19.61 10.73
C ALA A 345 9.95 20.70 11.81
N ALA A 346 11.04 20.64 12.58
CA ALA A 346 11.33 21.61 13.64
C ALA A 346 11.63 23.03 13.11
N MET A 347 12.29 23.14 11.95
CA MET A 347 12.75 24.42 11.40
C MET A 347 11.74 25.07 10.44
N LYS A 348 10.93 24.26 9.76
CA LYS A 348 10.06 24.68 8.65
C LYS A 348 9.19 25.88 9.02
N GLN A 349 8.46 25.80 10.12
CA GLN A 349 7.47 26.83 10.46
C GLN A 349 8.16 28.13 10.88
N THR A 350 9.20 28.03 11.72
CA THR A 350 10.00 29.18 12.16
C THR A 350 10.58 29.99 10.99
N PHE A 351 11.18 29.34 9.99
CA PHE A 351 11.70 30.07 8.82
C PHE A 351 10.58 30.73 8.02
N LYS A 352 9.47 30.02 7.79
CA LYS A 352 8.34 30.54 7.02
C LYS A 352 7.71 31.76 7.68
N ASP A 353 7.60 31.75 9.01
CA ASP A 353 7.08 32.87 9.79
C ASP A 353 7.99 34.11 9.73
N ASN A 354 9.28 33.92 9.42
CA ASN A 354 10.27 34.97 9.21
C ASN A 354 10.50 35.30 7.72
N GLY A 355 9.59 34.91 6.82
CA GLY A 355 9.70 35.24 5.39
C GLY A 355 10.80 34.49 4.64
N ILE A 356 11.33 33.40 5.22
CA ILE A 356 12.36 32.55 4.61
C ILE A 356 11.70 31.23 4.21
N TYR A 357 11.80 30.83 2.94
CA TYR A 357 11.35 29.51 2.51
C TYR A 357 12.49 28.48 2.70
N PRO A 358 12.39 27.52 3.62
CA PRO A 358 13.43 26.52 3.82
C PRO A 358 13.25 25.34 2.86
N PHE A 359 14.31 24.96 2.17
CA PHE A 359 14.36 23.78 1.32
C PHE A 359 15.64 22.98 1.61
N HIS A 360 15.47 21.72 1.98
CA HIS A 360 16.55 20.90 2.55
C HIS A 360 17.03 19.81 1.60
N PHE A 361 18.34 19.53 1.59
CA PHE A 361 18.90 18.37 0.90
C PHE A 361 19.16 17.28 1.94
N MET A 362 18.40 16.19 1.82
CA MET A 362 18.64 14.95 2.53
C MET A 362 19.59 14.12 1.69
N TYR A 363 20.70 13.68 2.28
CA TYR A 363 21.70 12.84 1.64
C TYR A 363 21.94 11.64 2.54
N ASP A 364 21.69 10.43 2.05
CA ASP A 364 22.19 9.22 2.69
C ASP A 364 23.61 9.04 2.16
N THR A 365 24.64 9.40 2.94
CA THR A 365 25.95 8.80 2.62
C THR A 365 25.84 7.37 3.09
N GLY A 366 26.03 6.42 2.19
CA GLY A 366 25.99 4.97 2.43
C GLY A 366 26.92 4.45 3.52
N ILE A 367 27.44 5.25 4.45
CA ILE A 367 28.27 4.85 5.59
C ILE A 367 27.59 3.75 6.42
N LEU A 368 26.26 3.73 6.52
CA LEU A 368 25.51 2.66 7.19
C LEU A 368 25.39 1.38 6.36
N GLU A 369 25.41 1.47 5.03
CA GLU A 369 25.48 0.32 4.13
C GLU A 369 26.92 -0.20 4.01
N GLU A 370 27.93 0.67 3.92
CA GLU A 370 29.35 0.32 3.98
C GLU A 370 29.73 -0.33 5.31
N LEU A 371 29.24 0.18 6.45
CA LEU A 371 29.47 -0.46 7.76
C LEU A 371 28.78 -1.82 7.85
N LYS A 372 27.59 -1.98 7.27
CA LYS A 372 26.95 -3.30 7.18
C LYS A 372 27.75 -4.24 6.30
N ASP A 373 28.20 -3.81 5.13
CA ASP A 373 29.01 -4.61 4.23
C ASP A 373 30.35 -5.00 4.85
N ILE A 374 30.97 -4.13 5.65
CA ILE A 374 32.19 -4.44 6.41
C ILE A 374 31.91 -5.46 7.53
N ILE A 375 30.76 -5.36 8.22
CA ILE A 375 30.38 -6.29 9.29
C ILE A 375 29.97 -7.65 8.73
N PHE A 376 29.22 -7.69 7.62
CA PHE A 376 28.75 -8.92 6.97
C PHE A 376 29.81 -9.61 6.09
N LYS A 377 30.88 -8.92 5.66
CA LYS A 377 32.04 -9.55 4.98
C LYS A 377 33.04 -10.21 5.91
N ARG A 378 32.90 -10.08 7.23
CA ARG A 378 33.83 -10.70 8.21
C ARG A 378 33.45 -12.12 8.65
N GLU A 379 32.36 -12.68 8.14
CA GLU A 379 32.03 -14.10 8.25
C GLU A 379 32.17 -14.78 6.88
N LYS A 380 33.41 -15.01 6.45
CA LYS A 380 33.76 -16.04 5.47
C LYS A 380 35.09 -16.66 5.83
#